data_AF-A0A955UG40-F1
#
_entry.id   AF-A0A955UG40-F1
#
_cell.length_a   1.000
_cell.length_b   1.000
_cell.length_c   1.000
_cell.angle_alpha   90.00
_cell.angle_beta   90.00
_cell.angle_gamma   90.00
#
_symmetry.space_group_name_H-M   'P 1'
#
loop_
_entity.id
_entity.type
_entity.pdbx_description
1 polymer ?
#
loop_
_entity_poly.entity_id
_entity_poly.type
_entity_poly.pdbx_seq_one_letter_code
_entity_poly.pdbx_strand_id
1 'polypeptide(L)' 'LAVLDCSFSSHQPGGSHMHAEECGKVAEKANAKKLVLSHFYEAADRSNVVAQARRFFSGPIIKGKDLLTLQVGKGTQVA' A
#
# COMPACT_ATOMS: atom_id res chain seq x y z
N LEU A 1 -2.10 7.24 -8.93
CA LEU A 1 -2.31 5.99 -8.17
C LEU A 1 -0.97 5.31 -8.08
N ALA A 2 -0.48 5.00 -6.89
CA ALA A 2 0.74 4.22 -6.71
C ALA A 2 0.35 2.78 -6.33
N VAL A 3 0.84 1.79 -7.08
CA VAL A 3 0.72 0.36 -6.74
C VAL A 3 2.12 -0.13 -6.44
N LEU A 4 2.40 -0.47 -5.19
CA LEU A 4 3.76 -0.74 -4.71
C LEU A 4 3.90 -2.18 -4.20
N ASP A 5 5.09 -2.76 -4.41
CA ASP A 5 5.54 -3.98 -3.74
C ASP A 5 5.51 -3.75 -2.21
N CYS A 6 4.87 -4.66 -1.49
CA CYS A 6 4.72 -4.67 -0.04
C CYS A 6 4.94 -6.09 0.51
N SER A 7 6.02 -6.72 0.03
CA SER A 7 6.43 -8.09 0.39
C SER A 7 6.49 -8.34 1.89
N PHE A 8 6.92 -7.35 2.68
CA PHE A 8 7.16 -7.50 4.11
C PHE A 8 6.28 -6.61 4.99
N SER A 9 5.99 -7.11 6.21
CA SER A 9 5.50 -6.26 7.28
C SER A 9 6.66 -5.44 7.85
N SER A 10 6.36 -4.30 8.45
CA SER A 10 7.38 -3.44 9.09
C SER A 10 7.98 -4.07 10.35
N HIS A 11 7.35 -5.11 10.89
CA HIS A 11 7.91 -5.90 12.00
C HIS A 11 8.93 -6.94 11.53
N GLN A 12 8.89 -7.32 10.25
CA GLN A 12 9.76 -8.33 9.65
C GLN A 12 10.23 -7.87 8.28
N PRO A 13 11.00 -6.76 8.19
CA PRO A 13 11.56 -6.30 6.92
C PRO A 13 12.55 -7.34 6.37
N GLY A 14 12.73 -7.40 5.05
CA GLY A 14 13.61 -8.38 4.43
C GLY A 14 14.26 -7.92 3.13
N GLY A 15 15.58 -8.07 3.06
CA GLY A 15 16.38 -8.08 1.83
C GLY A 15 16.05 -7.00 0.80
N SER A 16 15.89 -7.43 -0.46
CA SER A 16 15.77 -6.60 -1.67
C SER A 16 14.34 -6.11 -1.96
N HIS A 17 13.38 -6.34 -1.06
CA HIS A 17 11.97 -5.95 -1.24
C HIS A 17 11.51 -4.96 -0.19
N MET A 18 10.41 -4.28 -0.48
CA MET A 18 9.87 -3.24 0.39
C MET A 18 9.01 -3.78 1.53
N HIS A 19 8.96 -3.03 2.62
CA HIS A 19 7.97 -3.21 3.68
C HIS A 19 6.95 -2.07 3.76
N ALA A 20 5.83 -2.30 4.46
CA ALA A 20 4.66 -1.41 4.43
C ALA A 20 4.95 0.09 4.75
N GLU A 21 5.81 0.38 5.72
CA GLU A 21 6.19 1.77 6.03
C GLU A 21 6.99 2.45 4.91
N GLU A 22 7.83 1.71 4.19
CA GLU A 22 8.55 2.24 3.02
C GLU A 22 7.56 2.55 1.90
N CYS A 23 6.55 1.71 1.68
CA CYS A 23 5.48 2.00 0.73
C CYS A 23 4.79 3.32 1.07
N GLY A 24 4.51 3.56 2.37
CA GLY A 24 3.96 4.82 2.86
C GLY A 24 4.89 6.00 2.56
N LYS A 25 6.17 5.90 2.93
CA LYS A 25 7.17 6.95 2.68
C LYS A 25 7.32 7.29 1.20
N VAL A 26 7.33 6.28 0.33
CA VAL A 26 7.44 6.45 -1.12
C VAL A 26 6.18 7.11 -1.69
N ALA A 27 4.99 6.69 -1.25
CA ALA A 27 3.74 7.29 -1.71
C ALA A 27 3.62 8.77 -1.33
N GLU A 28 4.03 9.13 -0.11
CA GLU A 28 4.07 10.52 0.36
C GLU A 28 5.07 11.35 -0.44
N LYS A 29 6.31 10.88 -0.58
CA LYS A 29 7.35 11.56 -1.37
C LYS A 29 6.97 11.75 -2.84
N ALA A 30 6.23 10.80 -3.40
CA ALA A 30 5.72 10.87 -4.77
C ALA A 30 4.46 11.74 -4.93
N ASN A 31 3.95 12.32 -3.84
CA ASN A 31 2.68 13.05 -3.80
C ASN A 31 1.54 12.23 -4.43
N ALA A 32 1.49 10.94 -4.11
CA ALA A 32 0.50 10.03 -4.68
C ALA A 32 -0.90 10.37 -4.15
N LYS A 33 -1.92 10.36 -5.04
CA LYS A 33 -3.32 10.57 -4.63
C LYS A 33 -3.95 9.39 -3.88
N LYS A 34 -3.37 8.20 -4.02
CA LYS A 34 -3.86 6.92 -3.46
C LYS A 34 -2.73 5.88 -3.57
N LEU A 35 -2.58 5.07 -2.54
CA LEU A 35 -1.63 3.96 -2.43
C LEU A 35 -2.36 2.62 -2.43
N VAL A 36 -1.89 1.67 -3.21
CA VAL A 36 -2.29 0.26 -3.19
C VAL A 36 -1.07 -0.56 -2.82
N LEU A 37 -1.17 -1.30 -1.72
CA LEU A 37 -0.15 -2.25 -1.27
C LEU A 37 -0.42 -3.58 -1.98
N SER A 38 0.59 -4.20 -2.58
CA SER A 38 0.46 -5.48 -3.30
C SER A 38 1.66 -6.39 -3.03
N HIS A 39 1.64 -7.60 -3.62
CA HIS A 39 2.73 -8.57 -3.56
C HIS A 39 3.13 -8.91 -2.12
N PHE A 40 2.27 -9.64 -1.39
CA PHE A 40 2.49 -9.95 0.02
C PHE A 40 3.12 -11.33 0.21
N TYR A 41 4.18 -11.42 1.02
CA TYR A 41 4.50 -12.69 1.68
C TYR A 41 3.61 -12.90 2.90
N GLU A 42 3.59 -14.13 3.43
CA GLU A 42 2.70 -14.57 4.51
C GLU A 42 2.71 -13.61 5.72
N ALA A 43 3.89 -13.13 6.13
CA ALA A 43 4.03 -12.18 7.24
C ALA A 43 3.37 -10.82 6.96
N ALA A 44 3.53 -10.29 5.75
CA ALA A 44 2.88 -9.05 5.34
C ALA A 44 1.37 -9.24 5.24
N ASP A 45 0.93 -10.32 4.59
CA ASP A 45 -0.49 -10.60 4.37
C ASP A 45 -1.27 -10.77 5.68
N ARG A 46 -0.68 -11.43 6.68
CA ARG A 46 -1.30 -11.58 8.01
C ARG A 46 -1.23 -10.33 8.88
N SER A 47 -0.39 -9.36 8.53
CA SER A 47 -0.22 -8.13 9.30
C SER A 47 -1.15 -7.01 8.83
N ASN A 48 -1.37 -6.02 9.71
CA ASN A 48 -2.06 -4.78 9.31
C ASN A 48 -1.11 -3.81 8.59
N VAL A 49 -0.74 -4.16 7.35
CA VAL A 49 0.15 -3.34 6.50
C VAL A 49 -0.44 -1.96 6.19
N VAL A 50 -1.76 -1.83 6.17
CA VAL A 50 -2.43 -0.54 5.96
C VAL A 50 -2.13 0.42 7.11
N ALA A 51 -2.25 -0.04 8.36
CA ALA A 51 -1.94 0.78 9.52
C ALA A 51 -0.45 1.16 9.57
N GLN A 52 0.44 0.27 9.15
CA GLN A 52 1.87 0.54 9.09
C GLN A 52 2.21 1.61 8.03
N ALA A 53 1.70 1.45 6.81
CA ALA A 53 1.88 2.44 5.74
C ALA A 53 1.26 3.81 6.10
N ARG A 54 0.13 3.81 6.83
CA ARG A 54 -0.57 5.02 7.31
C ARG A 54 0.32 5.91 8.20
N ARG A 55 1.33 5.34 8.86
CA ARG A 55 2.27 6.13 9.67
C ARG A 55 3.01 7.20 8.86
N PHE A 56 3.13 7.00 7.54
CA PHE A 56 3.90 7.90 6.66
C PHE A 56 3.11 8.44 5.47
N PHE A 57 1.96 7.86 5.13
CA PHE A 57 1.11 8.34 4.03
C PHE A 57 -0.30 8.68 4.51
N SER A 58 -0.68 9.94 4.33
CA SER A 58 -1.96 10.49 4.78
C SER A 58 -3.12 10.20 3.83
N GLY A 59 -2.83 9.94 2.55
CA GLY A 59 -3.84 9.69 1.52
C GLY A 59 -4.53 8.30 1.62
N PRO A 60 -5.54 8.01 0.77
CA PRO A 60 -6.24 6.73 0.76
C PRO A 60 -5.29 5.54 0.51
N ILE A 61 -5.40 4.49 1.33
CA ILE A 61 -4.60 3.27 1.24
C ILE A 61 -5.53 2.07 1.04
N ILE A 62 -5.19 1.21 0.09
CA ILE A 62 -5.90 -0.05 -0.18
C ILE A 62 -4.93 -1.21 0.02
N LYS A 63 -5.32 -2.22 0.81
CA LYS A 63 -4.65 -3.53 0.79
C LYS A 63 -5.13 -4.27 -0.46
N GLY A 64 -4.22 -4.61 -1.35
CA GLY A 64 -4.49 -5.43 -2.53
C GLY A 64 -5.06 -6.79 -2.14
N LYS A 65 -5.78 -7.40 -3.08
CA LYS A 65 -6.22 -8.79 -3.00
C LYS A 65 -6.41 -9.31 -4.41
N ASP A 66 -6.39 -10.62 -4.56
CA ASP A 66 -6.67 -11.25 -5.85
C ASP A 66 -8.02 -10.78 -6.39
N LEU A 67 -8.06 -10.54 -7.70
CA LEU A 67 -9.21 -10.02 -8.44
C LEU A 67 -9.72 -8.63 -7.99
N LEU A 68 -8.90 -7.85 -7.25
CA LEU A 68 -9.22 -6.45 -6.97
C LEU A 68 -9.21 -5.62 -8.27
N THR A 69 -10.39 -5.15 -8.68
CA THR A 69 -10.54 -4.20 -9.80
C THR A 69 -10.53 -2.77 -9.28
N LEU A 70 -9.71 -1.91 -9.89
CA LEU A 70 -9.64 -0.49 -9.60
C LEU A 70 -9.95 0.32 -10.87
N GLN A 71 -10.85 1.30 -10.74
CA GLN A 71 -11.04 2.32 -11.77
C GLN A 71 -10.08 3.49 -11.52
N VAL A 72 -9.38 3.92 -12.57
CA VAL A 72 -8.42 5.03 -12.52
C VAL A 72 -8.95 6.18 -13.37
N GLY A 73 -9.30 7.29 -12.72
CA GLY A 73 -9.89 8.46 -13.38
C GLY A 73 -10.65 9.36 -12.40
N LYS A 74 -11.36 10.38 -12.90
CA LYS A 74 -12.32 11.14 -12.10
C LYS A 74 -13.59 10.30 -11.93
N GLY A 75 -13.68 9.56 -10.84
CA GLY A 75 -14.96 9.01 -10.37
C GLY A 75 -15.65 10.05 -9.50
N THR A 76 -16.72 10.67 -9.99
CA THR A 76 -17.73 11.29 -9.12
C THR A 76 -18.20 10.20 -8.17
N GLN A 77 -18.03 10.38 -6.86
CA GLN A 77 -18.78 9.58 -5.90
C GLN A 77 -20.25 9.97 -6.07
N VAL A 78 -21.03 9.10 -6.71
CA VAL A 78 -22.48 9.11 -6.49
C VAL A 78 -22.71 8.51 -5.11
N ALA A 79 -23.50 9.23 -4.32
CA ALA A 79 -23.86 8.95 -2.94
C ALA A 79 -24.50 7.57 -2.76
#